data_AF-A0A356PCT0-F1
#
_entry.id   AF-A0A356PCT0-F1
#
_cell.length_a   1.000
_cell.length_b   1.000
_cell.length_c   1.000
_cell.angle_alpha   90.00
_cell.angle_beta   90.00
_cell.angle_gamma   90.00
#
_symmetry.space_group_name_H-M   'P 1'
#
loop_
_entity.id
_entity.type
_entity.pdbx_description
1 polymer ?
#
loop_
_entity_poly.entity_id
_entity_poly.type
_entity_poly.pdbx_seq_one_letter_code
_entity_poly.pdbx_strand_id
1 'polypeptide(L)' 'MVPSQVLVLGFALVIFFGALLLTLPQATQNGLGLPFLNAVFTATSAVCVTGLVV' A
#
# COMPACT_ATOMS: atom_id res chain seq x y z
N MET A 1 25.69 -6.11 4.91
CA MET A 1 24.37 -5.44 4.86
C MET A 1 24.29 -4.80 3.49
N VAL A 2 23.64 -5.44 2.54
CA VAL A 2 23.50 -4.86 1.19
C VAL A 2 22.45 -3.76 1.26
N PRO A 3 22.69 -2.57 0.68
CA PRO A 3 21.76 -1.43 0.73
C PRO A 3 20.36 -1.78 0.18
N SER A 4 20.28 -2.78 -0.70
CA SER A 4 19.03 -3.32 -1.25
C SER A 4 18.11 -3.92 -0.19
N GLN A 5 18.63 -4.62 0.83
CA GLN A 5 17.78 -5.22 1.87
C GLN A 5 17.09 -4.17 2.73
N VAL A 6 17.78 -3.08 3.05
CA VAL A 6 17.21 -1.97 3.84
C VAL A 6 16.08 -1.30 3.07
N LEU A 7 16.27 -1.10 1.76
CA LEU A 7 15.23 -0.56 0.87
C LEU A 7 14.00 -1.48 0.82
N VAL A 8 14.20 -2.77 0.58
CA VAL A 8 13.10 -3.76 0.49
C VAL A 8 12.33 -3.84 1.80
N LEU A 9 13.02 -3.84 2.95
CA LEU A 9 12.39 -3.88 4.26
C LEU A 9 11.57 -2.61 4.54
N GLY A 10 12.11 -1.44 4.17
CA GLY A 10 11.41 -0.16 4.30
C GLY A 10 10.17 -0.08 3.40
N PHE A 11 10.30 -0.49 2.13
CA PHE A 11 9.19 -0.55 1.19
C PHE A 11 8.10 -1.51 1.67
N ALA A 12 8.47 -2.72 2.13
CA ALA A 12 7.51 -3.69 2.64
C ALA A 12 6.73 -3.16 3.85
N LEU A 13 7.41 -2.48 4.78
CA LEU A 13 6.75 -1.87 5.95
C LEU A 13 5.76 -0.77 5.56
N VAL A 14 6.15 0.14 4.66
CA VAL A 14 5.28 1.25 4.23
C VAL A 14 4.08 0.73 3.42
N ILE A 15 4.29 -0.26 2.54
CA ILE A 15 3.20 -0.88 1.76
C ILE A 15 2.21 -1.59 2.69
N PHE A 16 2.72 -2.33 3.69
CA PHE A 16 1.85 -3.04 4.62
C PHE A 16 1.07 -2.09 5.52
N PHE A 17 1.70 -1.03 6.03
CA PHE A 17 1.01 0.04 6.77
C PHE A 17 -0.02 0.76 5.90
N GLY A 18 0.35 1.14 4.67
CA GLY A 18 -0.53 1.82 3.72
C GLY A 18 -1.73 0.96 3.34
N ALA A 19 -1.52 -0.32 3.03
CA ALA A 19 -2.61 -1.25 2.74
C ALA A 19 -3.54 -1.42 3.94
N LEU A 20 -3.01 -1.58 5.16
CA LEU A 20 -3.81 -1.73 6.37
C LEU A 20 -4.66 -0.47 6.67
N LEU A 21 -4.07 0.71 6.47
CA LEU A 21 -4.78 2.00 6.54
C LEU A 21 -5.87 2.14 5.45
N LEU A 22 -5.62 1.69 4.22
CA LEU A 22 -6.60 1.74 3.13
C LEU A 22 -7.72 0.70 3.28
N THR A 23 -7.45 -0.44 3.93
CA THR A 23 -8.48 -1.44 4.22
C THR A 23 -9.48 -0.99 5.28
N LEU A 24 -9.18 0.06 6.04
CA LEU A 24 -10.17 0.65 6.94
C LEU A 24 -11.28 1.33 6.11
N PRO A 25 -12.57 1.04 6.38
CA PRO A 25 -13.70 1.59 5.64
C PRO A 25 -13.79 3.12 5.70
N GLN A 26 -13.08 3.76 6.64
CA GLN A 26 -12.98 5.20 6.78
C GLN A 26 -12.09 5.87 5.71
N ALA A 27 -11.21 5.11 5.05
CA ALA A 27 -10.35 5.60 3.97
C ALA A 27 -10.97 5.45 2.57
N THR A 28 -12.11 4.75 2.45
CA THR A 28 -12.76 4.49 1.16
C THR A 28 -14.06 5.28 1.06
N GLN A 29 -14.18 6.14 0.05
CA GLN A 29 -15.37 7.00 -0.15
C GLN A 29 -16.69 6.23 -0.31
N ASN A 30 -16.63 4.95 -0.71
CA ASN A 30 -17.79 4.08 -0.87
C ASN A 30 -18.22 3.35 0.41
N GLY A 31 -17.49 3.46 1.52
CA GLY A 31 -17.82 2.79 2.80
C GLY A 31 -17.76 1.26 2.79
N LEU A 32 -17.45 0.64 1.65
CA LEU A 32 -17.40 -0.81 1.45
C LEU A 32 -16.02 -1.42 1.75
N GLY A 33 -15.00 -0.59 1.98
CA GLY A 33 -13.61 -1.02 2.12
C GLY A 33 -13.04 -1.53 0.79
N LEU A 34 -11.79 -1.19 0.50
CA LEU A 34 -11.08 -1.76 -0.66
C LEU A 34 -10.79 -3.25 -0.39
N PRO A 35 -11.01 -4.16 -1.34
CA PRO A 35 -10.56 -5.54 -1.19
C PRO A 35 -9.04 -5.53 -0.94
N PHE A 36 -8.58 -6.38 -0.02
CA PHE A 36 -7.19 -6.39 0.46
C PHE A 36 -6.16 -6.41 -0.70
N LEU A 37 -6.50 -7.10 -1.79
CA LEU A 37 -5.70 -7.15 -3.01
C LEU A 37 -5.55 -5.78 -3.69
N ASN A 38 -6.63 -4.99 -3.82
CA ASN A 38 -6.59 -3.64 -4.39
C ASN A 38 -5.92 -2.65 -3.43
N ALA A 39 -6.09 -2.81 -2.12
CA ALA A 39 -5.43 -1.96 -1.13
C ALA A 39 -3.89 -2.11 -1.20
N VAL A 40 -3.39 -3.34 -1.33
CA VAL A 40 -1.95 -3.60 -1.51
C VAL A 40 -1.46 -3.10 -2.87
N PHE A 41 -2.22 -3.28 -3.95
CA PHE A 41 -1.87 -2.76 -5.28
C PHE A 41 -1.79 -1.23 -5.29
N THR A 42 -2.78 -0.56 -4.70
CA THR A 42 -2.83 0.90 -4.58
C THR A 42 -1.69 1.43 -3.71
N ALA A 43 -1.44 0.82 -2.55
CA ALA A 43 -0.34 1.19 -1.68
C ALA A 43 1.02 1.00 -2.37
N THR A 44 1.20 -0.09 -3.12
CA THR A 44 2.45 -0.35 -3.87
C THR A 44 2.64 0.67 -5.00
N SER A 45 1.60 0.97 -5.79
CA SER A 45 1.68 1.99 -6.84
C SER A 45 1.96 3.39 -6.30
N ALA A 46 1.37 3.75 -5.16
CA ALA A 46 1.61 5.03 -4.51
C ALA A 46 3.06 5.15 -4.00
N VAL A 47 3.59 4.09 -3.38
CA VAL A 47 4.97 4.04 -2.87
C VAL A 47 6.00 4.03 -4.02
N CYS A 48 5.70 3.35 -5.13
CA CYS A 48 6.55 3.35 -6.33
C CYS A 48 6.36 4.60 -7.21
N VAL A 49 5.50 5.56 -6.83
CA VAL A 49 5.19 6.78 -7.59
C VAL A 49 4.76 6.47 -9.05
N THR A 50 4.13 5.32 -9.27
CA THR A 50 3.66 4.90 -10.60
C THR A 50 2.29 5.48 -10.94
N GLY A 51 1.50 5.86 -9.93
CA GLY A 51 0.22 6.55 -10.12
C GLY A 51 -0.93 5.68 -10.64
N LEU A 52 -0.80 4.34 -10.64
CA LEU A 52 -1.91 3.44 -10.96
C LEU A 52 -2.79 3.17 -9.72
N VAL A 53 -4.05 3.61 -9.78
CA VAL A 53 -5.10 3.28 -8.81
C VAL A 53 -6.14 2.41 -9.52
N VAL A 54 -6.57 1.30 -8.89
CA VAL A 54 -7.59 0.35 -9.40
C VAL A 54 -8.77 0.26 -8.45
#